data_AF-A0A1I7M0Q9-F1
#
_entry.id   AF-A0A1I7M0Q9-F1
#
_cell.length_a   1.000
_cell.length_b   1.000
_cell.length_c   1.000
_cell.angle_alpha   90.00
_cell.angle_beta   90.00
_cell.angle_gamma   90.00
#
_symmetry.space_group_name_H-M   'P 1'
#
loop_
_entity.id
_entity.type
_entity.pdbx_description
1 polymer ?
#
loop_
_entity_poly.entity_id
_entity_poly.type
_entity_poly.pdbx_seq_one_letter_code
_entity_poly.pdbx_strand_id
1 'polypeptide(L)'
;MTARTEALALILHAMPGNDCAAQRNRMQAAMERLGSVTSYEGSRHLDCYDPRARIHELRQAGKRIKTVMRDEPTENGVLHRVGVYLLEGSDDA
;
A
#
# COMPACT_ATOMS: atom_id res chain seq x y z
N MET A 1 -17.11 1.15 -9.21
CA MET A 1 -15.96 1.14 -8.28
C MET A 1 -16.23 0.09 -7.21
N THR A 2 -15.19 -0.62 -6.74
CA THR A 2 -15.36 -1.52 -5.59
C THR A 2 -15.22 -0.72 -4.29
N ALA A 3 -15.76 -1.23 -3.17
CA ALA A 3 -15.60 -0.62 -1.85
C ALA A 3 -14.11 -0.43 -1.47
N ARG A 4 -13.24 -1.31 -1.97
CA ARG A 4 -11.79 -1.24 -1.77
C ARG A 4 -11.17 -0.04 -2.50
N THR A 5 -11.51 0.16 -3.78
CA THR A 5 -11.03 1.32 -4.56
C THR A 5 -11.50 2.64 -3.96
N GLU A 6 -12.74 2.70 -3.47
CA GLU A 6 -13.29 3.87 -2.79
C GLU A 6 -12.52 4.19 -1.50
N ALA A 7 -12.21 3.18 -0.68
CA ALA A 7 -11.41 3.38 0.52
C ALA A 7 -10.01 3.92 0.22
N LEU A 8 -9.36 3.45 -0.86
CA LEU A 8 -8.06 3.97 -1.31
C LEU A 8 -8.16 5.44 -1.77
N ALA A 9 -9.21 5.79 -2.52
CA ALA A 9 -9.45 7.17 -2.96
C ALA A 9 -9.66 8.12 -1.77
N LEU A 10 -10.42 7.69 -0.75
CA LEU A 10 -10.60 8.45 0.49
C LEU A 10 -9.27 8.69 1.23
N ILE A 11 -8.38 7.70 1.28
CA ILE A 11 -7.04 7.86 1.88
C ILE A 11 -6.20 8.85 1.06
N LEU A 12 -6.23 8.76 -0.27
CA LEU A 12 -5.52 9.68 -1.14
C LEU A 12 -5.96 11.13 -0.91
N HIS A 13 -7.27 11.37 -0.88
CA HIS A 13 -7.83 12.72 -0.72
C HIS A 13 -7.61 13.29 0.69
N ALA A 14 -7.52 12.44 1.71
CA ALA A 14 -7.25 12.88 3.09
C ALA A 14 -5.79 13.34 3.31
N MET A 15 -4.87 12.96 2.43
CA MET A 15 -3.42 13.23 2.59
C MET A 15 -2.86 13.90 1.32
N PRO A 16 -3.14 15.21 1.13
CA PRO A 16 -2.70 15.95 -0.04
C PRO A 16 -1.18 16.16 -0.07
N GLY A 17 -0.66 16.57 -1.22
CA GLY A 17 0.78 16.66 -1.49
C GLY A 17 1.34 15.33 -1.98
N ASN A 18 2.58 15.37 -2.50
CA ASN A 18 3.20 14.18 -3.13
C ASN A 18 4.67 13.97 -2.74
N ASP A 19 5.08 14.50 -1.59
CA ASP A 19 6.40 14.20 -1.05
C ASP A 19 6.49 12.74 -0.54
N CYS A 20 7.71 12.31 -0.21
CA CYS A 20 7.96 10.97 0.28
C CYS A 20 7.17 10.66 1.58
N ALA A 21 6.91 11.65 2.43
CA ALA A 21 6.20 11.45 3.69
C ALA A 21 4.70 11.21 3.45
N ALA A 22 4.07 12.00 2.58
CA ALA A 22 2.68 11.82 2.17
C ALA A 22 2.49 10.42 1.53
N GLN A 23 3.36 10.03 0.61
CA GLN A 23 3.31 8.70 -0.02
C GLN A 23 3.45 7.57 1.01
N ARG A 24 4.40 7.69 1.95
CA ARG A 24 4.61 6.72 3.03
C ARG A 24 3.39 6.61 3.94
N ASN A 25 2.83 7.74 4.35
CA ASN A 25 1.67 7.79 5.24
C ASN A 25 0.43 7.18 4.58
N ARG A 26 0.23 7.42 3.28
CA ARG A 26 -0.85 6.80 2.49
C ARG A 26 -0.70 5.28 2.45
N MET A 27 0.50 4.76 2.20
CA MET A 27 0.77 3.32 2.22
C MET A 27 0.48 2.70 3.60
N GLN A 28 0.95 3.33 4.68
CA GLN A 28 0.70 2.86 6.04
C GLN A 28 -0.80 2.85 6.37
N ALA A 29 -1.50 3.98 6.17
CA ALA A 29 -2.92 4.11 6.47
C ALA A 29 -3.77 3.11 5.67
N ALA A 30 -3.39 2.82 4.43
CA ALA A 30 -4.07 1.83 3.63
C ALA A 30 -3.85 0.40 4.14
N MET A 31 -2.64 0.04 4.61
CA MET A 31 -2.42 -1.26 5.26
C MET A 31 -3.21 -1.37 6.57
N GLU A 32 -3.24 -0.32 7.39
CA GLU A 32 -4.00 -0.28 8.65
C GLU A 32 -5.50 -0.42 8.41
N ARG A 33 -6.05 0.33 7.44
CA ARG A 33 -7.50 0.34 7.16
C ARG A 33 -7.98 -0.90 6.41
N LEU A 34 -7.17 -1.46 5.51
CA LEU A 34 -7.58 -2.53 4.60
C LEU A 34 -6.93 -3.88 4.90
N GLY A 35 -6.11 -3.97 5.94
CA GLY A 35 -5.30 -5.13 6.33
C GLY A 35 -4.12 -5.43 5.41
N SER A 36 -4.19 -5.01 4.14
CA SER A 36 -3.11 -5.18 3.16
C SER A 36 -3.24 -4.19 2.01
N VAL A 37 -2.12 -3.95 1.32
CA VAL A 37 -2.04 -3.12 0.11
C VAL A 37 -1.10 -3.76 -0.88
N THR A 38 -1.47 -3.81 -2.15
CA THR A 38 -0.55 -4.29 -3.18
C THR A 38 0.35 -3.19 -3.71
N SER A 39 1.51 -3.55 -4.26
CA SER A 39 2.37 -2.60 -4.97
C SER A 39 1.65 -1.92 -6.13
N TYR A 40 0.68 -2.62 -6.75
CA TYR A 40 -0.17 -2.06 -7.78
C TYR A 40 -1.13 -1.00 -7.23
N GLU A 41 -1.79 -1.29 -6.10
CA GLU A 41 -2.71 -0.35 -5.47
C GLU A 41 -1.98 0.90 -4.96
N GLY A 42 -0.79 0.70 -4.38
CA GLY A 42 0.10 1.77 -3.98
C GLY A 42 0.41 2.73 -5.12
N SER A 43 0.85 2.20 -6.26
CA SER A 43 1.22 3.05 -7.39
C SER A 43 0.04 3.72 -8.08
N ARG A 44 -1.09 3.02 -8.24
CA ARG A 44 -2.20 3.51 -9.07
C ARG A 44 -3.28 4.26 -8.33
N HIS A 45 -3.53 3.90 -7.07
CA HIS A 45 -4.65 4.44 -6.30
C HIS A 45 -4.20 5.33 -5.16
N LEU A 46 -3.00 5.11 -4.64
CA LEU A 46 -2.45 5.91 -3.56
C LEU A 46 -1.41 6.90 -4.02
N ASP A 47 -1.19 7.11 -5.33
CA ASP A 47 -0.18 8.04 -5.88
C ASP A 47 1.20 7.88 -5.22
N CYS A 48 1.62 6.63 -5.01
CA CYS A 48 2.92 6.29 -4.45
C CYS A 48 3.83 5.77 -5.56
N TYR A 49 4.75 6.61 -6.02
CA TYR A 49 5.59 6.30 -7.19
C TYR A 49 6.40 5.00 -7.03
N ASP A 50 7.05 4.81 -5.89
CA ASP A 50 7.74 3.56 -5.53
C ASP A 50 7.24 3.01 -4.18
N PRO A 51 6.23 2.13 -4.21
CA PRO A 51 5.73 1.47 -3.00
C PRO A 51 6.79 0.66 -2.27
N ARG A 52 7.77 0.07 -2.98
CA ARG A 52 8.81 -0.75 -2.33
C ARG A 52 9.72 0.13 -1.47
N ALA A 53 10.12 1.29 -1.97
CA ALA A 53 10.90 2.26 -1.21
C ALA A 53 10.16 2.73 0.05
N ARG A 54 8.85 3.05 -0.07
CA ARG A 54 8.04 3.47 1.08
C ARG A 54 7.86 2.38 2.13
N ILE A 55 7.70 1.12 1.71
CA ILE A 55 7.64 -0.01 2.64
C ILE A 55 9.00 -0.25 3.31
N HIS A 56 10.11 -0.08 2.59
CA HIS A 56 11.45 -0.14 3.19
C HIS A 56 11.62 0.93 4.27
N GLU A 57 11.21 2.17 4.02
CA GLU A 57 11.26 3.24 5.02
C GLU A 57 10.40 2.95 6.26
N LEU A 58 9.19 2.40 6.08
CA LEU A 58 8.34 2.02 7.21
C LEU A 58 8.98 0.92 8.07
N ARG A 59 9.65 -0.05 7.44
CA ARG A 59 10.41 -1.09 8.16
C ARG A 59 11.59 -0.51 8.92
N GLN A 60 12.32 0.44 8.32
CA GLN A 60 13.40 1.18 9.00
C GLN A 60 12.86 1.96 10.21
N ALA A 61 11.63 2.46 10.13
CA ALA A 61 10.92 3.10 11.24
C ALA A 61 10.33 2.10 12.27
N GLY A 62 10.67 0.79 12.17
CA GLY A 62 10.28 -0.23 13.13
C GLY A 62 8.93 -0.91 12.86
N LYS A 63 8.24 -0.59 11.76
CA LYS A 63 6.97 -1.25 11.42
C LYS A 63 7.22 -2.68 10.93
N ARG A 64 6.51 -3.64 11.53
CA ARG A 64 6.53 -5.05 11.09
C ARG A 64 5.61 -5.21 9.89
N ILE A 65 6.19 -5.29 8.70
CA ILE A 65 5.43 -5.42 7.45
C ILE A 65 5.87 -6.67 6.70
N LYS A 66 4.97 -7.63 6.58
CA LYS A 66 5.16 -8.84 5.78
C LYS A 66 4.91 -8.54 4.30
N THR A 67 5.74 -9.09 3.43
CA THR A 67 5.47 -9.12 1.99
C THR A 67 5.21 -10.54 1.55
N VAL A 68 4.07 -10.77 0.90
CA VAL A 68 3.79 -11.98 0.14
C VAL A 68 3.64 -11.61 -1.33
N MET A 69 3.81 -12.59 -2.23
CA MET A 69 3.64 -12.36 -3.66
C MET A 69 2.28 -12.92 -4.11
N ARG A 70 1.58 -12.16 -4.95
CA ARG A 70 0.30 -12.58 -5.56
C ARG A 70 0.34 -12.31 -7.06
N ASP A 71 -0.21 -13.21 -7.85
CA ASP A 71 -0.43 -12.95 -9.27
C ASP A 71 -1.72 -12.16 -9.44
N GLU A 72 -1.63 -11.03 -10.13
CA GLU A 72 -2.78 -10.19 -10.47
C GLU A 72 -2.86 -9.93 -11.97
N PRO A 73 -4.06 -9.97 -12.56
CA PRO A 73 -4.24 -9.61 -13.95
C PRO A 73 -4.00 -8.11 -14.12
N THR A 74 -3.14 -7.77 -15.08
CA THR A 74 -3.04 -6.41 -15.62
C THR A 74 -4.27 -6.09 -16.47
N GLU A 75 -4.43 -4.83 -16.86
CA GLU A 75 -5.55 -4.38 -17.69
C GLU A 75 -5.57 -5.00 -19.08
N ASN A 76 -4.41 -5.47 -19.56
CA ASN A 76 -4.30 -6.21 -20.81
C ASN A 76 -4.47 -7.74 -20.61
N GLY A 77 -4.93 -8.18 -19.43
CA GLY A 77 -5.21 -9.59 -19.12
C GLY A 77 -4.00 -10.46 -18.82
N VAL A 78 -2.77 -9.92 -18.86
CA VAL A 78 -1.54 -10.66 -18.51
C VAL A 78 -1.39 -10.72 -17.00
N LEU A 79 -1.06 -11.88 -16.44
CA LEU A 79 -0.74 -12.02 -15.02
C LEU A 79 0.60 -11.38 -14.69
N HIS A 80 0.60 -10.48 -13.72
CA HIS A 80 1.79 -9.86 -13.17
C HIS A 80 1.92 -10.20 -11.69
N ARG A 81 3.13 -10.56 -11.27
CA ARG A 81 3.40 -10.94 -9.89
C ARG A 81 3.69 -9.71 -9.04
N VAL A 82 2.72 -9.30 -8.24
CA VAL A 82 2.77 -8.10 -7.38
C VAL A 82 3.12 -8.46 -5.94
N GLY A 83 3.74 -7.50 -5.24
CA GLY A 83 3.93 -7.60 -3.79
C GLY A 83 2.64 -7.19 -3.07
N VAL A 84 2.25 -7.96 -2.06
CA VAL A 84 1.17 -7.64 -1.12
C VAL A 84 1.81 -7.36 0.23
N TYR A 85 1.62 -6.13 0.72
CA TYR A 85 2.16 -5.65 1.99
C TYR A 85 1.09 -5.77 3.06
N LEU A 86 1.42 -6.43 4.16
CA LEU A 86 0.53 -6.60 5.31
C LEU A 86 1.22 -6.01 6.54
N LEU A 87 0.51 -5.17 7.28
CA LEU A 87 0.98 -4.71 8.58
C LEU A 87 0.71 -5.83 9.58
N GLU A 88 1.78 -6.37 10.17
CA GLU A 88 1.64 -7.28 11.30
C GLU A 88 1.35 -6.41 12.52
N GLY A 89 0.22 -6.64 13.20
CA GLY A 89 -0.15 -5.88 14.40
C GLY A 89 1.00 -5.89 15.39
N SER A 90 1.21 -4.83 16.16
CA SER A 90 2.12 -4.93 17.31
C SER A 90 1.59 -6.05 18.20
N ASP A 91 2.43 -7.05 18.51
CA ASP A 91 2.16 -7.94 19.62
C ASP A 91 2.38 -7.08 20.87
N ASP A 92 1.41 -6.22 21.17
CA ASP A 92 1.16 -5.79 22.53
C ASP A 92 0.27 -6.88 23.15
N ALA A 93 0.94 -7.98 23.53
CA ALA A 93 0.42 -9.05 24.37
C ALA A 93 1.13 -9.00 25.72
#